data_AF-A0A2W4NNZ9-F1
#
_entry.id   AF-A0A2W4NNZ9-F1
#
_cell.length_a   1.000
_cell.length_b   1.000
_cell.length_c   1.000
_cell.angle_alpha   90.00
_cell.angle_beta   90.00
_cell.angle_gamma   90.00
#
_symmetry.space_group_name_H-M   'P 1'
#
loop_
_entity.id
_entity.type
_entity.pdbx_description
1 polymer ?
#
loop_
_entity_poly.entity_id
_entity_poly.type
_entity_poly.pdbx_seq_one_letter_code
_entity_poly.pdbx_strand_id
1 'polypeptide(L)'
;MGGAGATTRSDMPWRAPLTLAILGSLCACERKAPGPKECLQFANRVTGVTHPAQLEIPAVREQVDDLTRRCLTTPYDRELLRCFEVTGRFHACQLAFEYRRRLK
;
A
#
# COMPACT_ATOMS: atom_id res chain seq x y z
N MET A 1 13.80 60.67 48.56
CA MET A 1 12.96 61.63 47.81
C MET A 1 12.74 61.00 46.44
N GLY A 2 11.69 60.21 46.20
CA GLY A 2 10.28 60.59 45.98
C GLY A 2 10.05 60.59 44.46
N GLY A 3 9.03 60.00 43.82
CA GLY A 3 7.89 59.12 44.18
C GLY A 3 7.68 58.11 43.04
N ALA A 4 6.96 56.99 43.20
CA ALA A 4 5.50 56.87 43.08
C ALA A 4 4.94 57.78 41.96
N GLY A 5 4.30 57.33 40.89
CA GLY A 5 3.80 56.04 40.43
C GLY A 5 2.76 56.34 39.35
N ALA A 6 2.54 55.45 38.37
CA ALA A 6 1.32 55.45 37.57
C ALA A 6 1.20 54.12 36.81
N THR A 7 0.36 53.26 37.36
CA THR A 7 -0.27 52.12 36.71
C THR A 7 -1.24 52.58 35.62
N THR A 8 -1.07 52.07 34.40
CA THR A 8 -2.17 51.93 33.44
C THR A 8 -2.22 50.47 32.97
N ARG A 9 -3.17 49.74 33.54
CA ARG A 9 -3.64 48.43 33.11
C ARG A 9 -4.87 48.68 32.24
N SER A 10 -4.73 48.43 30.94
CA SER A 10 -5.78 48.31 29.92
C SER A 10 -5.11 47.64 28.72
N ASP A 11 -5.64 46.69 27.96
CA ASP A 11 -6.86 45.91 27.96
C ASP A 11 -6.59 44.88 26.85
N MET A 12 -6.49 43.60 27.22
CA MET A 12 -6.98 42.38 26.55
C MET A 12 -6.91 42.17 25.00
N PRO A 13 -7.08 40.93 24.50
CA PRO A 13 -6.03 40.27 23.73
C PRO A 13 -6.58 39.65 22.44
N TRP A 14 -6.47 40.30 21.29
CA TRP A 14 -6.87 39.66 20.03
C TRP A 14 -5.93 40.01 18.89
N ARG A 15 -5.21 38.99 18.43
CA ARG A 15 -4.82 38.67 17.03
C ARG A 15 -3.60 37.74 17.11
N ALA A 16 -3.88 36.47 17.35
CA ALA A 16 -4.03 35.45 16.30
C ALA A 16 -2.69 34.71 16.13
N PRO A 17 -2.49 33.57 16.82
CA PRO A 17 -1.36 32.72 16.54
C PRO A 17 -1.57 32.10 15.15
N LEU A 18 -0.87 32.66 14.16
CA LEU A 18 -0.71 32.10 12.83
C LEU A 18 0.36 31.01 12.91
N THR A 19 0.11 30.00 13.74
CA THR A 19 1.03 28.87 13.92
C THR A 19 0.33 27.57 13.57
N LEU A 20 0.73 27.06 12.41
CA LEU A 20 0.77 25.64 12.04
C LEU A 20 -0.57 24.94 11.91
N ALA A 21 -1.15 25.12 10.72
CA ALA A 21 -1.92 24.10 10.04
C ALA A 21 -1.06 22.83 9.81
N ILE A 22 -1.02 21.91 10.77
CA ILE A 22 -0.50 20.53 10.56
C ILE A 22 -1.28 19.55 11.44
N LEU A 23 -2.55 19.33 11.14
CA LEU A 23 -3.27 18.13 11.59
C LEU A 23 -3.98 17.43 10.41
N GLY A 24 -3.30 17.38 9.26
CA GLY A 24 -3.55 16.36 8.24
C GLY A 24 -2.89 15.06 8.69
N SER A 25 -3.39 14.48 9.79
CA SER A 25 -2.92 13.20 10.31
C SER A 25 -3.29 12.11 9.30
N LEU A 26 -2.38 11.88 8.36
CA LEU A 26 -1.74 10.59 8.11
C LEU A 26 -2.53 9.34 8.56
N CYS A 27 -3.79 9.22 8.13
CA CYS A 27 -4.27 7.93 7.65
C CYS A 27 -3.49 7.61 6.36
N ALA A 28 -2.17 7.45 6.49
CA ALA A 28 -1.39 6.58 5.64
C ALA A 28 -2.00 5.21 5.88
N CYS A 29 -3.07 4.93 5.14
CA CYS A 29 -3.42 3.58 4.79
C CYS A 29 -2.14 3.00 4.22
N GLU A 30 -1.37 2.32 5.07
CA GLU A 30 -0.35 1.38 4.69
C GLU A 30 -1.11 0.29 3.93
N ARG A 31 -1.56 0.61 2.71
CA ARG A 31 -2.27 -0.29 1.81
C ARG A 31 -1.22 -1.30 1.42
N LYS A 32 -1.11 -2.32 2.25
CA LYS A 32 -0.22 -3.47 2.16
C LYS A 32 -0.70 -4.44 1.07
N ALA A 33 -1.30 -3.88 0.01
CA ALA A 33 -1.76 -4.60 -1.16
C ALA A 33 -0.76 -4.31 -2.29
N PRO A 34 -0.33 -5.34 -3.03
CA PRO A 34 0.58 -5.15 -4.14
C PRO A 34 -0.01 -4.21 -5.19
N GLY A 35 0.83 -3.33 -5.75
CA GLY A 35 0.43 -2.42 -6.82
C GLY A 35 0.24 -3.16 -8.16
N PRO A 36 -0.38 -2.51 -9.16
CA PRO A 36 -0.62 -3.13 -10.47
C PRO A 36 0.66 -3.62 -11.17
N LYS A 37 1.78 -2.89 -11.03
CA LYS A 37 3.07 -3.33 -11.56
C LYS A 37 3.61 -4.59 -10.88
N GLU A 38 3.43 -4.70 -9.56
CA GLU A 38 3.89 -5.85 -8.78
C GLU A 38 3.05 -7.08 -9.10
N CYS A 39 1.73 -6.93 -9.25
CA CYS A 39 0.83 -7.99 -9.71
C CYS A 39 1.20 -8.51 -11.10
N LEU A 40 1.52 -7.62 -12.04
CA LEU A 40 1.93 -8.01 -13.39
C LEU A 40 3.29 -8.73 -13.39
N GLN A 41 4.26 -8.23 -12.62
CA GLN A 41 5.55 -8.92 -12.46
C GLN A 41 5.39 -10.30 -11.82
N PHE A 42 4.51 -10.41 -10.83
CA PHE A 42 4.18 -11.67 -10.21
C PHE A 42 3.54 -12.64 -11.21
N ALA A 43 2.53 -12.19 -11.96
CA ALA A 43 1.86 -12.99 -12.98
C ALA A 43 2.84 -13.49 -14.06
N ASN A 44 3.75 -12.64 -14.52
CA ASN A 44 4.81 -13.04 -15.46
C ASN A 44 5.74 -14.12 -14.87
N ARG A 45 6.17 -13.96 -13.62
CA ARG A 45 7.03 -14.98 -12.97
C ARG A 45 6.31 -16.31 -12.78
N VAL A 46 5.03 -16.29 -12.41
CA VAL A 46 4.23 -17.51 -12.21
C VAL A 46 4.00 -18.25 -13.53
N THR A 47 3.76 -17.53 -14.61
CA THR A 47 3.54 -18.09 -15.96
C THR A 47 4.83 -18.41 -16.71
N GLY A 48 5.99 -18.07 -16.16
CA GLY A 48 7.29 -18.28 -16.81
C GLY A 48 7.56 -17.35 -17.98
N VAL A 49 6.85 -16.20 -18.06
CA VAL A 49 7.07 -15.19 -19.09
C VAL A 49 8.34 -14.41 -18.77
N THR A 50 9.36 -14.59 -19.60
CA THR A 50 10.65 -13.89 -19.54
C THR A 50 10.80 -12.87 -20.67
N HIS A 51 10.07 -13.03 -21.77
CA HIS A 51 10.13 -12.17 -22.95
C HIS A 51 8.74 -11.71 -23.41
N PRO A 52 8.60 -10.45 -23.86
CA PRO A 52 7.31 -9.90 -24.28
C PRO A 52 6.68 -10.65 -25.46
N ALA A 53 7.48 -11.24 -26.35
CA ALA A 53 7.00 -12.05 -27.48
C ALA A 53 6.16 -13.26 -27.03
N GLN A 54 6.35 -13.77 -25.81
CA GLN A 54 5.54 -14.87 -25.28
C GLN A 54 4.08 -14.45 -25.03
N LEU A 55 3.82 -13.15 -24.83
CA LEU A 55 2.47 -12.60 -24.68
C LEU A 55 1.72 -12.49 -26.03
N GLU A 56 2.39 -12.75 -27.16
CA GLU A 56 1.72 -12.89 -28.46
C GLU A 56 0.92 -14.20 -28.53
N ILE A 57 1.28 -15.19 -27.70
CA ILE A 57 0.53 -16.43 -27.55
C ILE A 57 -0.73 -16.12 -26.73
N PRO A 58 -1.94 -16.26 -27.30
CA PRO A 58 -3.17 -15.81 -26.64
C PRO A 58 -3.42 -16.51 -25.30
N ALA A 59 -3.09 -17.80 -25.21
CA ALA A 59 -3.23 -18.58 -23.98
C ALA A 59 -2.32 -18.07 -22.84
N VAL A 60 -1.10 -17.63 -23.16
CA VAL A 60 -0.15 -17.10 -22.17
C VAL A 60 -0.62 -15.73 -21.68
N ARG A 61 -1.04 -14.86 -22.62
CA ARG A 61 -1.60 -13.55 -22.30
C ARG A 61 -2.80 -13.66 -21.38
N GLU A 62 -3.73 -14.55 -21.69
CA GLU A 62 -4.93 -14.78 -20.87
C GLU A 62 -4.58 -15.22 -19.45
N GLN A 63 -3.59 -16.12 -19.29
CA GLN A 63 -3.13 -16.54 -17.96
C GLN A 63 -2.51 -15.39 -17.16
N VAL A 64 -1.67 -14.57 -17.81
CA VAL A 64 -1.07 -13.39 -17.16
C VAL A 64 -2.15 -12.39 -16.76
N ASP A 65 -3.11 -12.12 -17.63
CA ASP A 65 -4.22 -11.20 -17.36
C ASP A 65 -5.11 -11.69 -16.22
N ASP A 66 -5.43 -12.99 -16.18
CA ASP A 66 -6.24 -13.58 -15.12
C ASP A 66 -5.51 -13.51 -13.76
N LEU A 67 -4.23 -13.88 -13.70
CA LEU A 67 -3.43 -13.76 -12.47
C LEU A 67 -3.28 -12.31 -12.01
N THR A 68 -3.08 -11.38 -12.94
CA THR A 68 -2.99 -9.95 -12.65
C THR A 68 -4.33 -9.43 -12.10
N ARG A 69 -5.44 -9.81 -12.72
CA ARG A 69 -6.79 -9.46 -12.27
C ARG A 69 -7.09 -10.05 -10.89
N ARG A 70 -6.73 -11.31 -10.64
CA ARG A 70 -6.90 -11.95 -9.33
C ARG A 70 -6.09 -11.24 -8.25
N CYS A 71 -4.82 -10.90 -8.53
CA CYS A 71 -3.97 -10.14 -7.61
C CYS A 71 -4.56 -8.77 -7.26
N LEU A 72 -5.17 -8.08 -8.24
CA LEU A 72 -5.78 -6.76 -8.06
C LEU A 72 -7.14 -6.79 -7.36
N THR A 73 -7.97 -7.79 -7.65
CA THR A 73 -9.33 -7.91 -7.10
C THR A 73 -9.35 -8.63 -5.76
N THR A 74 -8.43 -9.57 -5.56
CA THR A 74 -8.19 -10.29 -4.32
C THR A 74 -6.75 -10.05 -3.91
N PRO A 75 -6.48 -9.07 -3.04
CA PRO A 75 -5.11 -8.69 -2.73
C PRO A 75 -4.36 -9.89 -2.16
N TYR A 76 -3.38 -10.38 -2.93
CA TYR A 76 -2.45 -11.38 -2.44
C TYR A 76 -1.70 -10.81 -1.25
N ASP A 77 -1.58 -11.59 -0.18
CA ASP A 77 -0.78 -11.19 0.96
C ASP A 77 0.71 -11.31 0.62
N ARG A 78 1.54 -10.53 1.32
CA ARG A 78 3.00 -10.61 1.16
C ARG A 78 3.54 -12.00 1.51
N GLU A 79 2.81 -12.78 2.30
CA GLU A 79 3.19 -14.16 2.64
C GLU A 79 3.12 -15.09 1.42
N LEU A 80 2.10 -14.96 0.56
CA LEU A 80 2.02 -15.68 -0.71
C LEU A 80 3.17 -15.30 -1.62
N LEU A 81 3.41 -14.00 -1.79
CA LEU A 81 4.50 -13.50 -2.64
C LEU A 81 5.85 -14.03 -2.14
N ARG A 82 6.12 -13.92 -0.83
CA ARG A 82 7.35 -14.42 -0.21
C ARG A 82 7.47 -15.94 -0.31
N CYS A 83 6.37 -16.68 -0.10
CA CYS A 83 6.36 -18.13 -0.26
C CYS A 83 6.77 -18.52 -1.69
N PHE A 84 6.22 -17.83 -2.69
CA PHE A 84 6.56 -18.08 -4.08
C PHE A 84 8.03 -17.72 -4.38
N GLU A 85 8.52 -16.59 -3.88
CA GLU A 85 9.91 -16.19 -4.06
C GLU A 85 10.91 -17.18 -3.46
N VAL A 86 10.59 -17.79 -2.31
CA VAL A 86 11.47 -18.75 -1.64
C VAL A 86 11.38 -20.15 -2.27
N THR A 87 10.18 -20.59 -2.66
CA THR A 87 9.94 -21.99 -3.04
C THR A 87 9.81 -22.23 -4.54
N GLY A 88 9.47 -21.19 -5.32
CA GLY A 88 9.07 -21.30 -6.72
C GLY A 88 7.75 -22.05 -6.95
N ARG A 89 7.05 -22.50 -5.90
CA ARG A 89 5.87 -23.37 -5.99
C ARG A 89 4.58 -22.59 -5.80
N PHE A 90 4.12 -21.92 -6.86
CA PHE A 90 2.93 -21.06 -6.81
C PHE A 90 1.68 -21.80 -6.26
N HIS A 91 1.37 -23.00 -6.76
CA HIS A 91 0.17 -23.74 -6.35
C HIS A 91 0.15 -24.05 -4.85
N ALA A 92 1.28 -24.44 -4.25
CA ALA A 92 1.36 -24.69 -2.82
C ALA A 92 1.17 -23.41 -2.00
N CYS A 93 1.77 -22.30 -2.44
CA CYS A 93 1.63 -21.00 -1.80
C CYS A 93 0.20 -20.44 -1.90
N GLN A 94 -0.45 -20.66 -3.05
CA GLN A 94 -1.85 -20.28 -3.26
C GLN A 94 -2.79 -21.06 -2.34
N LEU A 95 -2.61 -22.38 -2.21
CA LEU A 95 -3.41 -23.18 -1.26
C LEU A 95 -3.27 -22.67 0.18
N ALA A 96 -2.05 -22.34 0.62
CA ALA A 96 -1.83 -21.80 1.95
C ALA A 96 -2.51 -20.44 2.14
N PHE A 97 -2.49 -19.58 1.12
CA PHE A 97 -3.21 -18.31 1.12
C PHE A 97 -4.74 -18.48 1.20
N GLU A 98 -5.30 -19.37 0.39
CA GLU A 98 -6.73 -19.66 0.40
C GLU A 98 -7.16 -20.23 1.75
N TYR A 99 -6.34 -21.09 2.36
CA TYR A 99 -6.56 -21.59 3.71
C TYR A 99 -6.58 -20.46 4.75
N ARG A 100 -5.57 -19.58 4.75
CA ARG A 100 -5.53 -18.40 5.66
C ARG A 100 -6.72 -17.47 5.46
N ARG A 101 -7.18 -17.30 4.22
CA ARG A 101 -8.34 -16.44 3.91
C ARG A 101 -9.67 -17.01 4.42
N ARG A 102 -9.83 -18.32 4.45
CA ARG A 102 -11.06 -18.97 4.95
C ARG A 102 -11.17 -18.96 6.48
N LEU A 103 -10.06 -18.74 7.17
CA LEU A 103 -10.01 -18.67 8.64
C LEU A 103 -10.31 -17.27 9.21
N LYS A 104 -10.47 -16.25 8.35
CA LYS A 104 -10.81 -14.88 8.73
C LYS A 104 -12.26 -14.59 8.38
#